data_AF-A0A0A2KD33-F1
#
_entry.id   AF-A0A0A2KD33-F1
#
_cell.length_a   1.000
_cell.length_b   1.000
_cell.length_c   1.000
_cell.angle_alpha   90.00
_cell.angle_beta   90.00
_cell.angle_gamma   90.00
#
_symmetry.space_group_name_H-M   'P 1'
#
loop_
_entity.id
_entity.type
_entity.pdbx_description
1 polymer ?
#
loop_
_entity_poly.entity_id
_entity_poly.type
_entity_poly.pdbx_seq_one_letter_code
_entity_poly.pdbx_strand_id
1 'polypeptide(L)'
;MILDDTTHTTYIHNLDQELMEADSPGLVFLPFAEKVLSVPQCVLSDSRSSGKELVLYTEPSSLTVPKEKDNVRRAILESRARARENKITENKVTEDLYDDPMDIDS
;
A
#
# COMPACT_ATOMS: atom_id res chain seq x y z
N MET A 1 7.75 15.89 -41.02
CA MET A 1 8.59 16.20 -39.84
C MET A 1 9.78 15.25 -39.92
N ILE A 2 11.01 15.76 -39.98
CA ILE A 2 12.21 14.93 -39.92
C ILE A 2 12.42 14.61 -38.44
N LEU A 3 12.32 13.34 -38.08
CA LEU A 3 12.50 12.86 -36.71
C LEU A 3 13.95 12.37 -36.58
N ASP A 4 14.65 12.84 -35.55
CA ASP A 4 16.05 12.48 -35.29
C ASP A 4 16.14 11.04 -34.79
N ASP A 5 16.45 10.13 -35.70
CA ASP A 5 16.57 8.70 -35.45
C ASP A 5 17.93 8.41 -34.80
N THR A 6 17.99 8.63 -33.48
CA THR A 6 19.18 8.32 -32.67
C THR A 6 18.95 7.02 -31.92
N THR A 7 20.04 6.34 -31.53
CA THR A 7 20.00 5.02 -30.86
C THR A 7 19.20 4.99 -29.56
N HIS A 8 18.86 6.16 -29.00
CA HIS A 8 18.12 6.30 -27.75
C HIS A 8 16.80 7.08 -27.93
N THR A 9 16.37 7.33 -29.17
CA THR A 9 15.07 7.95 -29.43
C THR A 9 14.01 6.86 -29.57
N THR A 10 13.01 6.86 -28.68
CA THR A 10 11.83 5.99 -28.81
C THR A 10 10.64 6.84 -29.22
N TYR A 11 9.99 6.46 -30.33
CA TYR A 11 8.82 7.16 -30.82
C TYR A 11 7.55 6.48 -30.30
N ILE A 12 6.74 7.27 -29.60
CA ILE A 12 5.42 6.85 -29.15
C ILE A 12 4.42 7.27 -30.23
N HIS A 13 3.86 6.31 -30.93
CA HIS A 13 2.87 6.50 -31.97
C HIS A 13 1.45 6.53 -31.40
N ASN A 14 1.16 5.63 -30.47
CA ASN A 14 -0.12 5.56 -29.78
C ASN A 14 0.09 5.03 -28.37
N LEU A 15 -0.05 5.91 -27.39
CA LEU A 15 0.16 5.61 -25.97
C LEU A 15 -0.67 4.42 -25.50
N ASP A 16 -1.97 4.39 -25.82
CA ASP A 16 -2.87 3.37 -25.29
C ASP A 16 -2.53 1.99 -25.87
N GLN A 17 -2.22 1.91 -27.16
CA GLN A 17 -1.85 0.65 -27.82
C GLN A 17 -0.51 0.12 -27.32
N GLU A 18 0.50 0.97 -27.20
CA GLU A 18 1.84 0.56 -26.74
C GLU A 18 1.83 0.13 -25.26
N LEU A 19 0.98 0.74 -24.43
CA LEU A 19 0.81 0.35 -23.03
C LEU A 19 0.09 -0.99 -22.88
N MET A 20 -0.77 -1.36 -23.84
CA MET A 20 -1.44 -2.67 -23.86
C MET A 20 -0.54 -3.80 -24.36
N GLU A 21 0.42 -3.50 -25.24
CA GLU A 21 1.38 -4.46 -25.79
C GLU A 21 2.61 -4.65 -24.89
N ALA A 22 2.83 -3.73 -23.96
CA ALA A 22 3.75 -3.95 -22.85
C ALA A 22 3.25 -5.11 -21.98
N ASP A 23 3.80 -6.30 -22.19
CA ASP A 23 3.82 -7.41 -21.23
C ASP A 23 4.55 -6.94 -19.97
N SER A 24 3.91 -6.09 -19.18
CA SER A 24 4.43 -5.71 -17.88
C SER A 24 4.55 -7.00 -17.07
N PRO A 25 5.74 -7.35 -16.53
CA PRO A 25 5.78 -8.38 -15.51
C PRO A 25 4.81 -7.94 -14.41
N GLY A 26 4.00 -8.86 -13.89
CA GLY A 26 2.92 -8.55 -12.95
C GLY A 26 3.36 -7.62 -11.82
N LEU A 27 2.37 -6.93 -11.21
CA LEU A 27 2.48 -5.97 -10.10
C LEU A 27 3.92 -5.73 -9.56
N VAL A 28 4.60 -4.73 -10.10
CA VAL A 28 5.93 -4.32 -9.62
C VAL A 28 5.76 -3.31 -8.49
N PHE A 29 6.15 -3.68 -7.27
CA PHE A 29 6.21 -2.75 -6.15
C PHE A 29 7.45 -1.86 -6.26
N LEU A 30 7.25 -0.55 -6.24
CA LEU A 30 8.36 0.40 -6.18
C LEU A 30 9.07 0.26 -4.81
N PRO A 31 10.41 0.38 -4.72
CA PRO A 31 11.14 0.26 -3.46
C PRO A 31 10.67 1.25 -2.37
N PHE A 32 10.09 2.38 -2.77
CA PHE A 32 9.51 3.35 -1.84
C PHE A 32 8.14 2.93 -1.31
N ALA A 33 7.37 2.15 -2.09
CA ALA A 33 6.07 1.65 -1.66
C ALA A 33 6.21 0.75 -0.41
N GLU A 34 7.31 0.02 -0.26
CA GLU A 34 7.64 -0.75 0.94
C GLU A 34 7.69 0.08 2.24
N LYS A 35 8.02 1.36 2.14
CA LYS A 35 8.11 2.27 3.31
C LYS A 35 6.79 2.93 3.66
N VAL A 36 5.91 3.11 2.67
CA VAL A 36 4.62 3.79 2.83
C VAL A 36 3.49 2.79 3.11
N LEU A 37 3.60 1.58 2.57
CA LEU A 37 2.62 0.53 2.77
C LEU A 37 2.80 -0.12 4.14
N SER A 38 1.74 -0.13 4.94
CA SER A 38 1.67 -0.94 6.17
C SER A 38 1.45 -2.43 5.84
N VAL A 39 2.03 -2.92 4.75
CA VAL A 39 1.87 -4.29 4.26
C VAL A 39 3.14 -5.07 4.62
N PRO A 40 3.04 -6.29 5.16
CA PRO A 40 4.22 -7.09 5.49
C PRO A 40 5.12 -7.30 4.27
N GLN A 41 6.43 -7.26 4.48
CA GLN A 41 7.46 -7.48 3.46
C GLN A 41 7.32 -8.82 2.73
N CYS A 42 6.77 -9.84 3.39
CA CYS A 42 6.48 -11.13 2.77
C CYS A 42 5.38 -11.10 1.69
N VAL A 43 4.57 -10.04 1.63
CA VAL A 43 3.60 -9.79 0.53
C VAL A 43 4.27 -9.07 -0.63
N LEU A 44 5.22 -8.18 -0.33
CA LEU A 44 5.85 -7.29 -1.29
C LEU A 44 7.05 -7.94 -2.01
N SER A 45 7.57 -9.04 -1.47
CA SER A 45 8.73 -9.74 -2.01
C SER A 45 8.33 -10.96 -2.83
N ASP A 46 8.92 -11.10 -4.02
CA ASP A 46 8.79 -12.27 -4.92
C ASP A 46 9.46 -13.55 -4.39
N SER A 47 9.80 -13.59 -3.10
CA SER A 47 10.48 -14.73 -2.50
C SER A 47 9.55 -15.95 -2.54
N ARG A 48 9.96 -17.00 -3.26
CA ARG A 48 9.26 -18.29 -3.23
C ARG A 48 9.28 -18.80 -1.79
N SER A 49 8.14 -18.74 -1.13
CA SER A 49 8.05 -19.20 0.24
C SER A 49 8.30 -20.72 0.29
N SER A 50 9.23 -21.14 1.13
CA SER A 50 9.56 -22.56 1.34
C SER A 50 8.46 -23.25 2.16
N GLY A 51 7.28 -23.40 1.55
CA GLY A 51 6.12 -24.08 2.15
C GLY A 51 5.33 -23.22 3.15
N LYS A 52 5.46 -21.90 3.10
CA LYS A 52 4.68 -20.97 3.95
C LYS A 52 3.94 -19.97 3.08
N GLU A 53 2.76 -20.34 2.61
CA GLU A 53 1.90 -19.43 1.85
C GLU A 53 1.20 -18.46 2.81
N LEU A 54 1.24 -17.17 2.47
CA LEU A 54 0.52 -16.16 3.23
C LEU A 54 -0.95 -16.20 2.83
N VAL A 55 -1.83 -16.49 3.79
CA VAL A 55 -3.28 -16.44 3.58
C VAL A 55 -3.84 -15.16 4.20
N LEU A 56 -4.37 -14.27 3.36
CA LEU A 56 -5.06 -13.07 3.81
C LEU A 56 -6.45 -13.44 4.32
N TYR A 57 -6.64 -13.43 5.63
CA TYR A 57 -7.96 -13.63 6.23
C TYR A 57 -8.79 -12.36 6.15
N THR A 58 -10.04 -12.52 5.72
CA THR A 58 -11.06 -11.50 5.87
C THR A 58 -11.52 -11.40 7.33
N GLU A 59 -12.31 -10.38 7.63
CA GLU A 59 -12.86 -10.21 8.98
C GLU A 59 -13.68 -11.43 9.39
N PRO A 60 -13.46 -11.96 10.60
CA PRO A 60 -14.21 -13.13 11.06
C PRO A 60 -15.71 -12.82 11.06
N SER A 61 -16.50 -13.81 10.65
CA SER A 61 -17.97 -13.78 10.72
C SER A 61 -18.46 -15.05 11.37
N SER A 62 -19.47 -14.93 12.24
CA SER A 62 -20.16 -16.09 12.78
C SER A 62 -20.78 -16.95 11.68
N LEU A 63 -20.66 -18.27 11.83
CA LEU A 63 -21.29 -19.25 10.93
C LEU A 63 -22.77 -19.47 11.25
N THR A 64 -23.18 -19.18 12.49
CA THR A 64 -24.52 -19.47 13.01
C THR A 64 -25.37 -18.22 13.20
N VAL A 65 -24.74 -17.06 13.34
CA VAL A 65 -25.42 -15.79 13.63
C VAL A 65 -25.33 -14.87 12.41
N PRO A 66 -26.45 -14.26 11.96
CA PRO A 66 -26.43 -13.23 10.93
C PRO A 66 -25.49 -12.08 11.27
N LYS A 67 -24.86 -11.49 10.25
CA LYS A 67 -23.83 -10.46 10.42
C LYS A 67 -24.31 -9.24 11.21
N GLU A 68 -25.60 -8.89 11.09
CA GLU A 68 -26.21 -7.75 11.78
C GLU A 68 -26.31 -7.96 13.29
N LYS A 69 -26.34 -9.22 13.74
CA LYS A 69 -26.48 -9.60 15.15
C LYS A 69 -25.19 -10.15 15.75
N ASP A 70 -24.11 -10.20 14.98
CA ASP A 70 -22.81 -10.70 15.43
C ASP A 70 -22.10 -9.65 16.29
N ASN A 71 -22.37 -9.72 17.60
CA ASN A 71 -21.76 -8.82 18.60
C ASN A 71 -20.23 -8.97 18.66
N VAL A 72 -19.71 -10.18 18.42
CA VAL A 72 -18.26 -10.44 18.45
C VAL A 72 -17.59 -9.77 17.27
N ARG A 73 -18.13 -9.95 16.07
CA ARG A 73 -17.67 -9.25 14.87
C ARG A 73 -17.69 -7.73 15.08
N ARG A 74 -18.78 -7.18 15.63
CA ARG A 74 -18.90 -5.75 15.93
C ARG A 74 -17.80 -5.28 16.89
N ALA A 75 -17.56 -6.00 17.98
CA ALA A 75 -16.53 -5.64 18.96
C ALA A 75 -15.11 -5.68 18.38
N ILE A 76 -14.82 -6.66 17.52
CA ILE A 76 -13.53 -6.77 16.81
C ILE A 76 -13.34 -5.58 15.86
N LEU A 77 -14.37 -5.25 15.09
CA LEU A 77 -14.37 -4.13 14.15
C LEU A 77 -14.13 -2.79 14.83
N GLU A 78 -14.86 -2.53 15.91
CA GLU A 78 -14.76 -1.30 16.68
C GLU A 78 -13.37 -1.16 17.33
N SER A 79 -12.87 -2.24 17.93
CA SER A 79 -11.52 -2.28 18.52
C SER A 79 -10.44 -1.99 17.48
N ARG A 80 -10.57 -2.53 16.26
CA ARG A 80 -9.65 -2.24 15.16
C ARG A 80 -9.76 -0.80 14.67
N ALA A 81 -10.97 -0.26 14.56
CA ALA A 81 -11.18 1.13 14.17
C ALA A 81 -10.51 2.09 15.16
N ARG A 82 -10.71 1.87 16.46
CA ARG A 82 -10.04 2.63 17.53
C ARG A 82 -8.51 2.52 17.44
N ALA A 83 -7.98 1.33 17.22
CA ALA A 83 -6.53 1.15 17.07
C ALA A 83 -5.96 1.88 15.84
N ARG A 84 -6.71 1.98 14.73
CA ARG A 84 -6.30 2.76 13.56
C ARG A 84 -6.34 4.26 13.84
N GLU A 85 -7.37 4.74 14.52
CA GLU A 85 -7.49 6.15 14.92
C GLU A 85 -6.32 6.57 15.81
N ASN A 86 -5.97 5.75 16.81
CA ASN A 86 -4.81 6.00 17.67
C ASN A 86 -3.50 6.13 16.88
N LYS A 87 -3.25 5.24 15.90
CA LYS A 87 -2.06 5.35 15.04
C LYS A 87 -2.02 6.63 14.22
N ILE A 88 -3.17 7.07 13.71
CA ILE A 88 -3.26 8.31 12.94
C ILE A 88 -2.99 9.51 13.86
N THR A 89 -3.52 9.51 15.07
CA THR A 89 -3.24 10.57 16.05
C THR A 89 -1.79 10.58 16.50
N GLU A 90 -1.17 9.42 16.74
CA GLU A 90 0.26 9.31 17.07
C GLU A 90 1.14 9.89 15.97
N ASN A 91 0.86 9.55 14.70
CA ASN A 91 1.60 10.10 13.57
C ASN A 91 1.44 11.64 13.45
N LYS A 92 0.23 12.17 13.68
CA LYS A 92 0.00 13.62 13.67
C LYS A 92 0.76 14.34 14.77
N VAL A 93 0.74 13.79 15.99
CA VAL A 93 1.50 14.34 17.12
C VAL A 93 3.00 14.33 16.83
N THR A 94 3.52 13.29 16.18
CA THR A 94 4.93 13.29 15.76
C THR A 94 5.23 14.34 14.71
N GLU A 95 4.33 14.60 13.74
CA GLU A 95 4.52 15.67 12.75
C GLU A 95 4.50 17.06 13.40
N ASP A 96 3.54 17.32 14.29
CA ASP A 96 3.41 18.60 15.00
C ASP A 96 4.62 18.91 15.93
N LEU A 97 5.33 17.88 16.41
CA LEU A 97 6.53 18.02 17.25
C LEU A 97 7.79 18.45 16.48
N TYR A 98 7.80 18.37 15.14
CA TYR A 98 8.95 18.76 14.31
C TYR A 98 8.73 20.07 13.52
N ASP A 99 7.52 20.64 13.55
CA ASP A 99 7.18 21.91 12.89
C ASP A 99 7.34 23.14 13.82
N ASP A 100 7.79 22.96 15.07
CA ASP A 100 8.12 24.10 15.93
C ASP A 100 9.39 24.79 15.38
N PRO A 101 9.33 26.07 14.98
CA PRO A 101 10.48 26.75 14.40
C PRO A 101 11.60 26.76 15.42
N MET A 102 12.73 26.14 15.07
CA MET A 102 13.97 26.25 15.83
C MET A 102 14.25 27.74 16.03
N ASP A 103 14.15 28.24 17.26
CA ASP A 103 14.62 29.58 17.64
C ASP A 103 16.12 29.62 17.36
N ILE A 104 16.48 30.06 16.16
CA ILE A 104 17.85 30.39 15.78
C ILE A 104 18.11 31.76 16.40
N ASP A 105 18.53 31.75 17.67
CA ASP A 105 19.01 32.95 18.35
C ASP A 105 20.11 33.61 17.49
N SER A 106 19.88 34.89 17.17
CA SER A 106 20.75 35.77 16.38
C SER A 106 21.87 36.39 17.22
#